data_AF-A0A091RU78-F1
#
_entry.id   AF-A0A091RU78-F1
#
_cell.length_a   1.000
_cell.length_b   1.000
_cell.length_c   1.000
_cell.angle_alpha   90.00
_cell.angle_beta   90.00
_cell.angle_gamma   90.00
#
_symmetry.space_group_name_H-M   'P 1'
#
loop_
_entity.id
_entity.type
_entity.pdbx_description
1 polymer ?
#
loop_
_entity_poly.entity_id
_entity_poly.type
_entity_poly.pdbx_seq_one_letter_code
_entity_poly.pdbx_strand_id
1 'polypeptide(L)'
;PCVHFFTATPDPSRSVFKPFVFVAGPKPVPQVRSPTFRDDPAKQIPRFQSTVDRRHELYHQHQAALELMESNQEQGQKLLQMLRDLEKQGLEGMNALLEGTVAPCPEELADLFFDCVEAEMKFY
;
A
#
# COMPACT_ATOMS: atom_id res chain seq x y z
N PRO A 1 3.75 14.63 -15.60
CA PRO A 1 2.78 13.86 -14.77
C PRO A 1 2.91 14.28 -13.30
N CYS A 2 1.83 14.35 -12.54
CA CYS A 2 1.91 14.50 -11.08
C CYS A 2 1.81 13.10 -10.44
N VAL A 3 2.81 12.71 -9.66
CA VAL A 3 2.84 11.44 -8.92
C VAL A 3 2.43 11.72 -7.48
N HIS A 4 1.54 10.92 -6.94
CA HIS A 4 1.10 10.98 -5.55
C HIS A 4 1.53 9.71 -4.81
N PHE A 5 1.63 9.78 -3.49
CA PHE A 5 1.99 8.65 -2.64
C PHE A 5 0.90 8.41 -1.60
N PHE A 6 0.59 7.14 -1.33
CA PHE A 6 -0.39 6.76 -0.32
C PHE A 6 0.21 5.73 0.63
N THR A 7 -0.01 5.92 1.94
CA THR A 7 0.26 4.92 2.97
C THR A 7 -1.05 4.25 3.36
N ALA A 8 -1.12 2.94 3.14
CA ALA A 8 -2.28 2.12 3.45
C ALA A 8 -2.09 1.32 4.76
N THR A 9 -1.23 1.81 5.67
CA THR A 9 -0.81 1.06 6.87
C THR A 9 -0.75 1.96 8.12
N PRO A 10 -0.86 1.39 9.34
CA PRO A 10 -1.07 2.16 10.57
C PRO A 10 0.17 2.90 11.12
N ASP A 11 1.38 2.41 10.87
CA ASP A 11 2.61 3.08 11.33
C ASP A 11 3.33 3.75 10.15
N PRO A 12 3.22 5.08 9.98
CA PRO A 12 3.87 5.79 8.89
C PRO A 12 5.40 5.79 8.98
N SER A 13 5.98 5.53 10.15
CA SER A 13 7.45 5.44 10.31
C SER A 13 8.05 4.13 9.76
N ARG A 14 7.19 3.15 9.50
CA ARG A 14 7.53 1.80 9.01
C ARG A 14 6.77 1.42 7.74
N SER A 15 5.93 2.31 7.23
CA SER A 15 5.17 2.15 5.98
C SER A 15 6.05 2.45 4.78
N VAL A 16 5.79 1.78 3.66
CA VAL A 16 6.37 2.13 2.36
C VAL A 16 5.37 2.93 1.55
N PHE A 17 5.82 4.07 1.03
CA PHE A 17 5.03 4.87 0.11
C PHE A 17 4.82 4.13 -1.21
N LYS A 18 3.55 4.02 -1.62
CA LYS A 18 3.17 3.42 -2.89
C LYS A 18 2.84 4.55 -3.88
N PRO A 19 3.63 4.71 -4.96
CA PRO A 19 3.33 5.72 -5.96
C PRO A 19 2.05 5.38 -6.72
N PHE A 20 1.28 6.40 -7.06
CA PHE A 20 0.16 6.28 -7.97
C PHE A 20 0.07 7.51 -8.88
N VAL A 21 -0.47 7.28 -10.07
CA VAL A 21 -0.68 8.29 -11.10
C VAL A 21 -2.10 8.19 -11.60
N PHE A 22 -2.74 9.33 -11.87
CA PHE A 22 -4.04 9.34 -12.52
C PHE A 22 -3.90 8.97 -13.99
N VAL A 23 -4.38 7.78 -14.35
CA VAL A 23 -4.37 7.23 -15.70
C VAL A 23 -5.70 6.58 -16.04
N ALA A 24 -5.96 6.35 -17.33
CA ALA A 24 -7.13 5.62 -17.75
C ALA A 24 -6.98 4.13 -17.41
N GLY A 25 -8.04 3.53 -16.85
CA GLY A 25 -8.09 2.09 -16.56
C GLY A 25 -7.04 1.60 -15.54
N PRO A 26 -6.91 2.22 -14.35
CA PRO A 26 -5.96 1.74 -13.34
C PRO A 26 -6.33 0.32 -12.90
N LYS A 27 -5.32 -0.52 -12.68
CA LYS A 27 -5.52 -1.89 -12.23
C LYS A 27 -6.16 -1.92 -10.83
N PRO A 28 -7.27 -2.64 -10.63
CA PRO A 28 -7.89 -2.76 -9.32
C PRO A 28 -6.95 -3.41 -8.31
N VAL A 29 -6.88 -2.86 -7.11
CA VAL A 29 -6.05 -3.37 -6.00
C VAL A 29 -6.93 -3.78 -4.82
N PRO A 30 -7.55 -4.98 -4.85
CA PRO A 30 -8.47 -5.41 -3.81
C PRO A 30 -7.83 -5.55 -2.42
N GLN A 31 -6.52 -5.74 -2.33
CA GLN A 31 -5.73 -5.92 -1.11
C GLN A 31 -5.77 -4.68 -0.19
N VAL A 32 -6.00 -3.49 -0.77
CA VAL A 32 -6.14 -2.23 -0.04
C VAL A 32 -7.60 -1.79 0.13
N ARG A 33 -8.55 -2.62 -0.29
CA ARG A 33 -9.99 -2.30 -0.21
C ARG A 33 -10.56 -2.84 1.10
N SER A 34 -11.17 -1.95 1.89
CA SER A 34 -11.92 -2.36 3.08
C SER A 34 -13.02 -3.37 2.73
N PRO A 35 -13.30 -4.34 3.61
CA PRO A 35 -14.42 -5.26 3.45
C PRO A 35 -15.76 -4.51 3.34
N THR A 36 -16.70 -5.11 2.60
CA THR A 36 -18.07 -4.60 2.50
C THR A 36 -18.98 -5.40 3.41
N PHE A 37 -19.83 -4.71 4.17
CA PHE A 37 -20.78 -5.32 5.09
C PHE A 37 -22.20 -5.15 4.57
N ARG A 38 -23.00 -6.23 4.58
CA ARG A 38 -24.43 -6.18 4.25
C ARG A 38 -25.13 -5.23 5.23
N ASP A 39 -24.94 -5.46 6.52
CA ASP A 39 -25.51 -4.70 7.62
C ASP A 39 -24.48 -3.69 8.15
N ASP A 40 -24.00 -2.83 7.26
CA ASP A 40 -22.96 -1.86 7.60
C ASP A 40 -23.47 -0.86 8.68
N PRO A 41 -22.85 -0.80 9.87
CA PRO A 41 -23.30 0.10 10.94
C PRO A 41 -23.24 1.59 10.57
N ALA A 42 -22.40 1.98 9.61
CA ALA A 42 -22.34 3.35 9.10
C ALA A 42 -23.52 3.71 8.19
N LYS A 43 -24.23 2.70 7.65
CA LYS A 43 -25.38 2.87 6.76
C LYS A 43 -26.73 2.71 7.46
N GLN A 44 -26.75 2.21 8.70
CA GLN A 44 -27.97 2.04 9.50
C GLN A 44 -28.34 3.33 10.25
N ILE A 45 -29.62 3.47 10.65
CA ILE A 45 -30.10 4.56 11.50
C ILE A 45 -30.73 3.95 12.76
N PRO A 46 -30.27 4.31 13.97
CA PRO A 46 -29.13 5.19 14.26
C PRO A 46 -27.78 4.61 13.79
N ARG A 47 -26.82 5.48 13.44
CA ARG A 47 -25.50 5.06 12.93
C ARG A 47 -24.61 4.54 14.05
N PHE A 48 -23.67 3.65 13.68
CA PHE A 48 -22.58 3.16 14.54
C PHE A 48 -23.05 2.47 15.83
N GLN A 49 -24.18 1.77 15.79
CA GLN A 49 -24.67 1.00 16.95
C GLN A 49 -23.82 -0.26 17.24
N SER A 50 -23.01 -0.67 16.28
CA SER A 50 -22.02 -1.74 16.42
C SER A 50 -20.75 -1.39 15.65
N THR A 51 -19.66 -2.08 15.98
CA THR A 51 -18.36 -1.93 15.32
C THR A 51 -18.10 -3.14 14.44
N VAL A 52 -17.54 -2.88 13.26
CA VAL A 52 -17.05 -3.92 12.33
C VAL A 52 -15.58 -3.66 12.05
N ASP A 53 -14.83 -4.73 11.77
CA ASP A 53 -13.43 -4.61 11.39
C ASP A 53 -13.29 -4.17 9.92
N ARG A 54 -12.88 -2.93 9.69
CA ARG A 54 -12.75 -2.36 8.34
C ARG A 54 -11.35 -2.46 7.75
N ARG A 55 -10.42 -3.09 8.48
CA ARG A 55 -9.04 -3.28 8.01
C ARG A 55 -9.06 -4.12 6.73
N HIS A 56 -8.25 -3.71 5.75
CA HIS A 56 -8.08 -4.45 4.50
C HIS A 56 -6.92 -5.44 4.63
N GLU A 57 -6.74 -6.32 3.64
CA GLU A 57 -5.75 -7.40 3.70
C GLU A 57 -4.33 -6.88 3.95
N LEU A 58 -3.87 -5.88 3.18
CA LEU A 58 -2.53 -5.31 3.37
C LEU A 58 -2.33 -4.73 4.78
N TYR A 59 -3.39 -4.20 5.41
CA TYR A 59 -3.32 -3.69 6.78
C TYR A 59 -3.05 -4.84 7.76
N HIS A 60 -3.73 -5.98 7.60
CA HIS A 60 -3.52 -7.15 8.46
C HIS A 60 -2.10 -7.70 8.31
N GLN A 61 -1.60 -7.83 7.08
CA GLN A 61 -0.23 -8.27 6.85
C GLN A 61 0.79 -7.33 7.47
N HIS A 62 0.57 -6.02 7.35
CA HIS A 62 1.42 -5.04 8.01
C HIS A 62 1.40 -5.18 9.54
N GLN A 63 0.23 -5.42 10.15
CA GLN A 63 0.16 -5.66 11.60
C GLN A 63 0.93 -6.90 12.02
N ALA A 64 0.78 -8.02 11.29
CA ALA A 64 1.52 -9.24 11.57
C ALA A 64 3.04 -9.04 11.40
N ALA A 65 3.45 -8.28 10.38
CA ALA A 65 4.84 -7.90 10.17
C ALA A 65 5.39 -7.05 11.33
N LEU A 66 4.61 -6.10 11.86
CA LEU A 66 5.02 -5.30 13.02
C LEU A 66 5.21 -6.17 14.27
N GLU A 67 4.28 -7.09 14.54
CA GLU A 67 4.39 -8.04 15.66
C GLU A 67 5.64 -8.93 15.53
N LEU A 68 5.98 -9.36 14.30
CA LEU A 68 7.22 -10.09 14.02
C LEU A 68 8.46 -9.22 14.25
N MET A 69 8.45 -7.97 13.80
CA MET A 69 9.57 -7.03 13.98
C MET A 69 9.86 -6.77 15.45
N GLU A 70 8.82 -6.71 16.29
CA GLU A 70 8.93 -6.46 17.72
C GLU A 70 9.37 -7.71 18.50
N SER A 71 8.99 -8.90 18.05
CA SER A 71 9.37 -10.16 18.68
C SER A 71 10.73 -10.70 18.24
N ASN A 72 11.21 -10.36 17.05
CA ASN A 72 12.51 -10.77 16.53
C ASN A 72 13.26 -9.60 15.85
N GLN A 73 14.22 -9.03 16.58
CA GLN A 73 14.96 -7.85 16.14
C GLN A 73 15.75 -8.06 14.84
N GLU A 74 16.36 -9.24 14.63
CA GLU A 74 17.16 -9.51 13.42
C GLU A 74 16.26 -9.62 12.19
N GLN A 75 15.20 -10.43 12.27
CA GLN A 75 14.22 -10.55 11.19
C GLN A 75 13.52 -9.21 10.92
N GLY A 76 13.22 -8.46 11.97
CA GLY A 76 12.58 -7.16 11.85
C GLY A 76 13.46 -6.13 11.15
N GLN A 77 14.75 -6.07 11.47
CA GLN A 77 15.71 -5.22 10.78
C GLN A 77 15.85 -5.60 9.30
N LYS A 78 15.89 -6.90 8.99
CA LYS A 78 15.95 -7.37 7.60
C LYS A 78 14.71 -6.97 6.81
N LEU A 79 13.52 -7.15 7.38
CA LEU A 79 12.26 -6.77 6.75
C LEU A 79 12.18 -5.24 6.52
N LEU A 80 12.56 -4.45 7.53
CA LEU A 80 12.61 -2.99 7.39
C LEU A 80 13.57 -2.55 6.30
N GLN A 81 14.72 -3.21 6.15
CA GLN A 81 15.66 -2.92 5.08
C GLN A 81 15.06 -3.24 3.70
N MET A 82 14.43 -4.40 3.53
CA MET A 82 13.77 -4.77 2.27
C MET A 82 12.68 -3.76 1.89
N LEU A 83 11.87 -3.30 2.86
CA LEU A 83 10.84 -2.29 2.65
C LEU A 83 11.43 -0.94 2.22
N ARG A 84 12.52 -0.49 2.85
CA ARG A 84 13.22 0.75 2.46
C ARG A 84 13.84 0.66 1.06
N ASP A 85 14.38 -0.50 0.71
CA ASP A 85 14.95 -0.73 -0.62
C ASP A 85 13.84 -0.70 -1.69
N LEU A 86 12.67 -1.29 -1.40
CA LEU A 86 11.48 -1.20 -2.26
C LEU A 86 11.03 0.25 -2.45
N GLU A 87 10.94 1.01 -1.35
CA GLU A 87 10.57 2.44 -1.39
C GLU A 87 11.54 3.24 -2.26
N LYS A 88 12.84 3.04 -2.04
CA LYS A 88 13.89 3.73 -2.78
C LYS A 88 13.80 3.45 -4.28
N GLN A 89 13.60 2.19 -4.67
CA GLN A 89 13.42 1.81 -6.08
C GLN A 89 12.19 2.49 -6.69
N GLY A 90 11.07 2.53 -5.96
CA GLY A 90 9.86 3.25 -6.39
C GLY A 90 10.11 4.75 -6.60
N LEU A 91 10.82 5.39 -5.67
CA LEU A 91 11.17 6.81 -5.76
C LEU A 91 12.11 7.10 -6.94
N GLU A 92 13.13 6.27 -7.15
CA GLU A 92 14.06 6.41 -8.28
C GLU A 92 13.33 6.28 -9.62
N GLY A 93 12.44 5.30 -9.76
CA GLY A 93 11.61 5.14 -10.95
C GLY A 93 10.69 6.35 -11.21
N MET A 94 10.07 6.90 -10.16
CA MET A 94 9.21 8.07 -10.30
C MET A 94 10.01 9.35 -10.61
N ASN A 95 11.20 9.52 -10.03
CA ASN A 95 12.07 10.64 -10.37
C ASN A 95 12.52 10.58 -11.83
N ALA A 96 12.92 9.40 -12.32
CA ALA A 96 13.29 9.22 -13.73
C ALA A 96 12.13 9.55 -14.69
N LEU A 97 10.90 9.16 -14.32
CA LEU A 97 9.69 9.52 -15.06
C LEU A 97 9.42 11.03 -15.06
N LEU A 98 9.61 11.70 -13.92
CA LEU A 98 9.40 13.15 -13.77
C LEU A 98 10.46 13.98 -14.50
N GLU A 99 11.71 13.51 -14.51
CA GLU A 99 12.83 14.12 -15.23
C GLU A 99 12.76 13.88 -16.74
N GLY A 100 11.90 12.96 -17.20
CA GLY A 100 11.74 12.59 -18.61
C GLY A 100 12.88 11.72 -19.14
N THR A 101 13.67 11.10 -18.25
CA THR A 101 14.71 10.13 -18.64
C THR A 101 14.12 8.78 -19.02
N VAL A 102 12.90 8.49 -18.54
CA VAL A 102 12.09 7.33 -18.93
C VAL A 102 10.78 7.82 -19.52
N ALA A 103 10.40 7.26 -20.68
CA ALA A 103 9.13 7.57 -21.31
C ALA A 103 7.96 6.89 -20.56
N PRO A 104 6.84 7.59 -20.30
CA PRO A 104 5.68 6.98 -19.65
C PRO A 104 5.08 5.88 -20.54
N CYS A 105 5.01 4.66 -20.01
CA CYS A 105 4.25 3.56 -20.60
C CYS A 105 2.86 3.49 -19.94
N PRO A 106 1.75 3.76 -20.66
CA PRO A 106 0.41 3.81 -20.07
C PRO A 106 0.02 2.54 -19.31
N GLU A 107 0.38 1.37 -19.84
CA GLU A 107 0.09 0.07 -19.24
C GLU A 107 0.85 -0.12 -17.92
N GLU A 108 2.14 0.21 -17.88
CA GLU A 108 2.95 0.15 -16.66
C GLU A 108 2.46 1.15 -15.61
N LEU A 109 2.06 2.35 -16.02
CA LEU A 109 1.51 3.36 -15.11
C LEU A 109 0.15 2.94 -14.52
N ALA A 110 -0.65 2.18 -15.28
CA ALA A 110 -1.92 1.63 -14.80
C ALA A 110 -1.71 0.52 -13.75
N ASP A 111 -0.60 -0.21 -13.86
CA ASP A 111 -0.24 -1.32 -12.97
C ASP A 111 0.64 -0.86 -11.78
N LEU A 112 1.27 0.30 -11.85
CA LEU A 112 2.23 0.83 -10.87
C LEU A 112 1.81 0.64 -9.41
N PHE A 113 0.62 1.12 -9.04
CA PHE A 113 0.14 1.02 -7.66
C PHE A 113 -0.15 -0.43 -7.25
N PHE A 114 -0.69 -1.24 -8.16
CA PHE A 114 -0.93 -2.67 -7.93
C PHE A 114 0.39 -3.41 -7.69
N ASP A 115 1.39 -3.17 -8.54
CA ASP A 115 2.69 -3.86 -8.46
C ASP A 115 3.43 -3.50 -7.16
N CYS A 116 3.35 -2.24 -6.71
CA CYS A 116 3.90 -1.85 -5.41
C CYS A 116 3.20 -2.53 -4.23
N VAL A 117 1.85 -2.63 -4.26
CA VAL A 117 1.11 -3.35 -3.22
C VAL A 117 1.45 -4.84 -3.22
N GLU A 118 1.51 -5.47 -4.39
CA GLU A 118 1.85 -6.88 -4.51
C GLU A 118 3.29 -7.19 -4.09
N ALA A 119 4.23 -6.31 -4.40
CA ALA A 119 5.61 -6.45 -3.95
C ALA A 119 5.70 -6.39 -2.42
N GLU A 120 5.02 -5.42 -1.79
CA GLU A 120 4.97 -5.30 -0.34
C GLU A 120 4.31 -6.51 0.33
N MET A 121 3.18 -6.97 -0.21
CA MET A 121 2.50 -8.18 0.26
C MET A 121 3.37 -9.43 0.23
N LYS A 122 4.31 -9.54 -0.73
CA LYS A 122 5.24 -10.68 -0.84
C LYS A 122 6.40 -10.61 0.15
N PHE A 123 6.69 -9.42 0.70
CA PHE A 123 7.74 -9.25 1.69
C PHE A 123 7.27 -9.51 3.13
N TYR A 124 5.96 -9.38 3.37
CA TYR A 124 5.31 -9.81 4.61
C TYR A 124 5.15 -11.33 4.65
#